data_AF-A0A940LQV6-F1
#
_entry.id   AF-A0A940LQV6-F1
#
_cell.length_a   1.000
_cell.length_b   1.000
_cell.length_c   1.000
_cell.angle_alpha   90.00
_cell.angle_beta   90.00
_cell.angle_gamma   90.00
#
_symmetry.space_group_name_H-M   'P 1'
#
loop_
_entity.id
_entity.type
_entity.pdbx_description
1 polymer ?
#
loop_
_entity_poly.entity_id
_entity_poly.type
_entity_poly.pdbx_seq_one_letter_code
_entity_poly.pdbx_strand_id
1 'polypeptide(L)'
;MRSRFTLGGAYGVAIALTATAVFLASSPPATGPIGPATTVILVVLGFNLALILCIAGIVGWRLLDLVDARASDAGARLHLRFVGLFSVAAVAPAVIVALFFGVLVNRGVDAWFSERVRTVVENSATVARSYVTEQTTYISQHVGPMAGTLNQAAPTLAESPVAFGHFLKSLADDNGFSAAYVLDRDGRILARAESDTAPPFLAPPPSSFRRTDTGDITSQRFVDEDLFRALYRLKAFPDAYLYIARPIDKGILAHL
;
A
#
# COMPACT_ATOMS: atom_id res chain seq x y z
N MET A 1 -43.41 23.77 32.19
CA MET A 1 -41.96 24.04 31.96
C MET A 1 -41.11 22.77 31.82
N ARG A 2 -41.23 21.74 32.67
CA ARG A 2 -40.44 20.49 32.61
C ARG A 2 -40.33 19.81 31.22
N SER A 3 -41.42 19.73 30.45
CA SER A 3 -41.45 19.06 29.13
C SER A 3 -40.64 19.77 28.02
N ARG A 4 -40.39 21.08 28.13
CA ARG A 4 -39.59 21.82 27.12
C ARG A 4 -38.09 21.61 27.34
N PHE A 5 -37.67 21.49 28.61
CA PHE A 5 -36.28 21.18 28.97
C PHE A 5 -35.88 19.75 28.62
N THR A 6 -36.80 18.78 28.76
CA THR A 6 -36.52 17.38 28.37
C THR A 6 -36.36 17.20 26.86
N LEU A 7 -37.18 17.90 26.04
CA LEU A 7 -37.05 17.88 24.59
C LEU A 7 -35.77 18.56 24.11
N GLY A 8 -35.42 19.72 24.68
CA GLY A 8 -34.16 20.41 24.35
C GLY A 8 -32.93 19.59 24.72
N GLY A 9 -32.93 18.94 25.89
CA GLY A 9 -31.87 18.04 26.31
C GLY A 9 -31.72 16.82 25.38
N ALA A 10 -32.82 16.21 24.98
CA ALA A 10 -32.81 15.08 24.05
C ALA A 10 -32.24 15.47 22.67
N TYR A 11 -32.57 16.67 22.17
CA TYR A 11 -32.00 17.20 20.93
C TYR A 11 -30.49 17.46 21.04
N GLY A 12 -30.04 18.01 22.17
CA GLY A 12 -28.61 18.19 22.45
C GLY A 12 -27.84 16.87 22.48
N VAL A 13 -28.42 15.84 23.09
CA VAL A 13 -27.84 14.48 23.09
C VAL A 13 -27.80 13.90 21.67
N ALA A 14 -28.84 14.09 20.86
CA ALA A 14 -28.86 13.66 19.47
C ALA A 14 -27.70 14.27 18.67
N ILE A 15 -27.51 15.59 18.78
CA ILE A 15 -26.45 16.33 18.10
C ILE A 15 -25.07 15.84 18.54
N ALA A 16 -24.86 15.67 19.85
CA ALA A 16 -23.60 15.18 20.39
C ALA A 16 -23.28 13.77 19.87
N LEU A 17 -24.25 12.87 19.88
CA LEU A 17 -24.10 11.51 19.35
C LEU A 17 -23.80 11.50 17.85
N THR A 18 -24.48 12.33 17.05
CA THR A 18 -24.22 12.45 15.62
C THR A 18 -22.80 13.00 15.37
N ALA A 19 -22.37 14.01 16.12
CA ALA A 19 -21.00 14.54 16.02
C ALA A 19 -19.95 13.48 16.38
N THR A 20 -20.17 12.71 17.45
CA THR A 20 -19.30 11.59 17.84
C THR A 20 -19.27 10.50 16.76
N ALA A 21 -20.42 10.15 16.17
CA ALA A 21 -20.48 9.17 15.09
C ALA A 21 -19.68 9.61 13.86
N VAL A 22 -19.82 10.87 13.45
CA VAL A 22 -19.05 11.45 12.32
C VAL A 22 -17.56 11.47 12.63
N PHE A 23 -17.17 11.84 13.84
CA PHE A 23 -15.77 11.81 14.28
C PHE A 23 -15.18 10.41 14.22
N LEU A 24 -15.89 9.41 14.76
CA LEU A 24 -15.47 8.02 14.71
C LEU A 24 -15.39 7.47 13.28
N ALA A 25 -16.35 7.84 12.42
CA ALA A 25 -16.34 7.44 11.01
C ALA A 25 -15.20 8.09 10.21
N SER A 26 -14.70 9.24 10.65
CA SER A 26 -13.58 9.96 10.02
C SER A 26 -12.22 9.59 10.61
N SER A 27 -12.19 8.78 11.67
CA SER A 27 -10.95 8.32 12.30
C SER A 27 -10.28 7.21 11.47
N PRO A 28 -8.94 7.18 11.37
CA PRO A 28 -8.22 6.12 10.67
C PRO A 28 -8.60 4.72 11.21
N PRO A 29 -9.00 3.77 10.35
CA PRO A 29 -9.32 2.42 10.79
C PRO A 29 -8.08 1.66 11.24
N ALA A 30 -8.18 0.96 12.38
CA ALA A 30 -7.08 0.17 12.95
C ALA A 30 -6.70 -1.07 12.10
N THR A 31 -7.62 -1.56 11.25
CA THR A 31 -7.46 -2.79 10.44
C THR A 31 -7.29 -2.53 8.94
N GLY A 32 -6.97 -1.30 8.54
CA GLY A 32 -6.74 -0.94 7.14
C GLY A 32 -7.97 -0.35 6.42
N PRO A 33 -7.79 0.15 5.18
CA PRO A 33 -8.76 1.01 4.50
C PRO A 33 -10.05 0.33 4.03
N ILE A 34 -10.13 -1.01 4.06
CA ILE A 34 -11.28 -1.78 3.57
C ILE A 34 -11.71 -2.76 4.66
N GLY A 35 -12.57 -2.31 5.57
CA GLY A 35 -13.13 -3.13 6.63
C GLY A 35 -14.58 -2.75 6.93
N PRO A 36 -15.40 -3.68 7.44
CA PRO A 36 -16.75 -3.35 7.89
C PRO A 36 -16.69 -2.26 8.97
N ALA A 37 -17.69 -1.36 8.98
CA ALA A 37 -17.79 -0.32 10.00
C ALA A 37 -17.66 -0.94 11.40
N THR A 38 -16.83 -0.34 12.25
CA THR A 38 -16.59 -0.85 13.60
C THR A 38 -17.92 -1.03 14.33
N THR A 39 -18.07 -2.14 15.07
CA THR A 39 -19.29 -2.42 15.86
C THR A 39 -19.70 -1.24 16.72
N VAL A 40 -18.73 -0.48 17.25
CA VAL A 40 -18.95 0.75 18.01
C VAL A 40 -19.69 1.82 17.19
N ILE A 41 -19.30 2.07 15.94
CA ILE A 41 -19.96 3.04 15.06
C ILE A 41 -21.40 2.61 14.79
N LEU A 42 -21.62 1.33 14.49
CA LEU A 42 -22.96 0.80 14.22
C LEU A 42 -23.87 0.90 15.46
N VAL A 43 -23.35 0.62 16.65
CA VAL A 43 -24.09 0.75 17.91
C VAL A 43 -24.43 2.21 18.21
N VAL A 44 -23.47 3.13 18.07
CA VAL A 44 -23.69 4.57 18.28
C VAL A 44 -24.72 5.11 17.29
N LEU A 45 -24.59 4.76 16.01
CA LEU A 45 -25.51 5.20 14.96
C LEU A 45 -26.91 4.61 15.15
N GLY A 46 -27.01 3.32 15.50
CA GLY A 46 -28.28 2.67 15.82
C GLY A 46 -28.98 3.32 17.01
N PHE A 47 -28.24 3.63 18.08
CA PHE A 47 -28.78 4.34 19.23
C PHE A 47 -29.22 5.77 18.89
N ASN A 48 -28.42 6.50 18.11
CA ASN A 48 -28.76 7.84 17.64
C ASN A 48 -30.04 7.83 16.78
N LEU A 49 -30.17 6.86 15.86
CA LEU A 49 -31.36 6.68 15.04
C LEU A 49 -32.60 6.41 15.90
N ALA A 50 -32.50 5.49 16.87
CA ALA A 50 -33.60 5.19 17.79
C ALA A 50 -34.04 6.43 18.60
N LEU A 51 -33.07 7.21 19.07
CA LEU A 51 -33.32 8.46 19.79
C LEU A 51 -34.03 9.49 18.90
N ILE A 52 -33.55 9.71 17.67
CA ILE A 52 -34.17 10.63 16.71
C ILE A 52 -35.60 10.20 16.39
N LEU A 53 -35.84 8.91 16.13
CA LEU A 53 -37.18 8.37 15.86
C LEU A 53 -38.12 8.54 17.06
N CYS A 54 -37.63 8.33 18.28
CA CYS A 54 -38.40 8.54 19.50
C CYS A 54 -38.82 10.01 19.66
N ILE A 55 -37.88 10.95 19.50
CA ILE A 55 -38.16 12.39 19.55
C ILE A 55 -39.16 12.79 18.46
N ALA A 56 -38.93 12.32 17.22
CA ALA A 56 -39.81 12.59 16.09
C ALA A 56 -41.23 12.05 16.33
N GLY A 57 -41.36 10.85 16.90
CA GLY A 57 -42.64 10.25 17.28
C GLY A 57 -43.38 11.07 18.34
N ILE A 58 -42.70 11.44 19.44
CA ILE A 58 -43.28 12.27 20.51
C ILE A 58 -43.75 13.62 19.96
N VAL A 59 -42.92 14.28 19.14
CA VAL A 59 -43.28 15.56 18.53
C VAL A 59 -44.44 15.40 17.55
N GLY A 60 -44.42 14.35 16.72
CA GLY A 60 -45.47 14.02 15.76
C GLY A 60 -46.82 13.79 16.43
N TRP A 61 -46.86 12.97 17.48
CA TRP A 61 -48.09 12.72 18.25
C TRP A 61 -48.64 14.01 18.86
N ARG A 62 -47.76 14.83 19.44
CA ARG A 62 -48.15 16.11 20.03
C ARG A 62 -48.66 17.12 19.00
N LEU A 63 -48.16 17.05 17.76
CA LEU A 63 -48.66 17.84 16.64
C LEU A 63 -50.05 17.36 16.20
N LEU A 64 -50.27 16.05 16.11
CA LEU A 64 -51.58 15.48 15.77
C LEU A 64 -52.65 15.88 16.79
N ASP A 65 -52.37 15.70 18.09
CA ASP A 65 -53.28 16.12 19.18
C ASP A 65 -53.61 17.62 19.10
N LEU A 66 -52.60 18.44 18.76
CA LEU A 66 -52.76 19.89 18.64
C LEU A 66 -53.60 20.28 17.43
N VAL A 67 -53.49 19.54 16.33
CA VAL A 67 -54.30 19.74 15.11
C VAL A 67 -55.75 19.36 15.38
N ASP A 68 -55.99 18.21 16.01
CA ASP A 68 -57.33 17.71 16.33
C ASP A 68 -58.05 18.63 17.33
N ALA A 69 -57.36 19.07 18.39
CA ALA A 69 -57.93 19.97 19.39
C ALA A 69 -58.24 21.38 18.86
N ARG A 70 -57.63 21.79 17.73
CA ARG A 70 -57.78 23.12 17.12
C ARG A 70 -58.60 23.13 15.84
N ALA A 71 -59.14 22.00 15.41
CA ALA A 71 -59.94 21.89 14.20
C ALA A 71 -61.25 22.73 14.26
N SER A 72 -61.80 22.93 15.46
CA SER A 72 -63.07 23.62 15.71
C SER A 72 -62.98 25.15 15.64
N ASP A 73 -61.79 25.76 15.78
CA ASP A 73 -61.63 27.22 15.91
C ASP A 73 -61.05 27.86 14.62
N ALA A 74 -61.74 28.87 14.09
CA ALA A 74 -61.43 29.47 12.78
C ALA A 74 -60.06 30.17 12.75
N GLY A 75 -59.65 30.78 13.87
CA GLY A 75 -58.33 31.43 13.99
C GLY A 75 -57.17 30.42 14.07
N ALA A 76 -57.41 29.25 14.66
CA ALA A 76 -56.38 28.23 14.84
C ALA A 76 -56.02 27.51 13.52
N ARG A 77 -56.97 27.38 12.59
CA ARG A 77 -56.74 26.83 11.24
C ARG A 77 -55.78 27.69 10.42
N LEU A 78 -55.84 29.01 10.55
CA LEU A 78 -54.94 29.93 9.84
C LEU A 78 -53.50 29.78 10.33
N HIS A 79 -53.31 29.72 11.65
CA HIS A 79 -51.99 29.53 12.25
C HIS A 79 -51.37 28.17 11.86
N LEU A 80 -52.16 27.09 11.80
CA LEU A 80 -51.68 25.78 11.36
C LEU A 80 -51.26 25.78 9.88
N ARG A 81 -51.99 26.47 9.00
CA ARG A 81 -51.64 26.61 7.59
C ARG A 81 -50.29 27.31 7.39
N PHE A 82 -50.04 28.39 8.13
CA PHE A 82 -48.76 29.10 8.08
C PHE A 82 -47.61 28.26 8.65
N VAL A 83 -47.81 27.60 9.79
CA VAL A 83 -46.78 26.71 10.37
C VAL A 83 -46.44 25.57 9.43
N GLY A 84 -47.42 24.98 8.74
CA GLY A 84 -47.21 23.94 7.73
C GLY A 84 -46.37 24.44 6.56
N LEU A 85 -46.72 25.60 5.99
CA LEU A 85 -46.00 26.19 4.87
C LEU A 85 -44.54 26.51 5.24
N PHE A 86 -44.32 27.09 6.43
CA PHE A 86 -42.97 27.37 6.93
C PHE A 86 -42.16 26.09 7.21
N SER A 87 -42.80 25.06 7.74
CA SER A 87 -42.13 23.78 8.03
C SER A 87 -41.67 23.10 6.75
N VAL A 88 -42.53 23.08 5.71
CA VAL A 88 -42.16 22.54 4.40
C VAL A 88 -41.04 23.36 3.76
N ALA A 89 -41.14 24.70 3.80
CA ALA A 89 -40.10 25.59 3.28
C ALA A 89 -38.75 25.43 3.99
N ALA A 90 -38.74 25.08 5.28
CA ALA A 90 -37.53 24.82 6.05
C ALA A 90 -36.92 23.43 5.79
N VAL A 91 -37.75 22.38 5.68
CA VAL A 91 -37.28 20.99 5.56
C VAL A 91 -36.95 20.61 4.12
N ALA A 92 -37.69 21.12 3.13
CA ALA A 92 -37.52 20.73 1.73
C ALA A 92 -36.08 20.92 1.20
N PRO A 93 -35.38 22.05 1.45
CA PRO A 93 -34.00 22.23 1.00
C PRO A 93 -33.05 21.21 1.64
N ALA A 94 -33.22 20.91 2.92
CA ALA A 94 -32.37 19.96 3.64
C ALA A 94 -32.49 18.53 3.07
N VAL A 95 -33.71 18.10 2.71
CA VAL A 95 -33.94 16.78 2.10
C VAL A 95 -33.30 16.70 0.71
N ILE A 96 -33.45 17.75 -0.11
CA ILE A 96 -32.84 17.80 -1.44
C ILE A 96 -31.31 17.71 -1.34
N VAL A 97 -30.70 18.48 -0.43
CA VAL A 97 -29.25 18.45 -0.19
C VAL A 97 -28.82 17.06 0.29
N ALA A 98 -29.53 16.45 1.23
CA ALA A 98 -29.19 15.12 1.75
C ALA A 98 -29.20 14.04 0.66
N LEU A 99 -30.22 14.04 -0.22
CA LEU A 99 -30.32 13.10 -1.34
C LEU A 99 -29.19 13.33 -2.35
N PHE A 100 -28.95 14.58 -2.74
CA PHE A 100 -27.89 14.93 -3.69
C PHE A 100 -26.51 14.55 -3.14
N PHE A 101 -26.23 14.89 -1.88
CA PHE A 101 -24.95 14.59 -1.24
C PHE A 101 -24.75 13.09 -1.05
N GLY A 102 -25.80 12.33 -0.72
CA GLY A 102 -25.74 10.87 -0.65
C GLY A 102 -25.31 10.24 -1.98
N VAL A 103 -25.91 10.69 -3.10
CA VAL A 103 -25.52 10.21 -4.44
C VAL A 103 -24.11 10.69 -4.81
N LEU A 104 -23.80 11.97 -4.57
CA LEU A 104 -22.52 12.58 -4.92
C LEU A 104 -21.37 11.95 -4.16
N VAL A 105 -21.52 11.69 -2.86
CA VAL A 105 -20.48 11.04 -2.06
C VAL A 105 -20.28 9.61 -2.53
N ASN A 106 -21.36 8.83 -2.72
CA ASN A 106 -21.24 7.46 -3.18
C ASN A 106 -20.52 7.39 -4.53
N ARG A 107 -20.99 8.16 -5.53
CA ARG A 107 -20.40 8.14 -6.88
C ARG A 107 -19.04 8.82 -6.95
N GLY A 108 -18.85 9.90 -6.19
CA GLY A 108 -17.62 10.68 -6.14
C GLY A 108 -16.48 9.89 -5.52
N VAL A 109 -16.72 9.21 -4.40
CA VAL A 109 -15.74 8.31 -3.77
C VAL A 109 -15.41 7.17 -4.73
N ASP A 110 -16.41 6.48 -5.27
CA ASP A 110 -16.17 5.37 -6.21
C ASP A 110 -15.31 5.82 -7.41
N ALA A 111 -15.61 6.97 -8.01
CA ALA A 111 -14.86 7.48 -9.17
C ALA A 111 -13.45 8.00 -8.83
N TRP A 112 -13.28 8.75 -7.74
CA TRP A 112 -11.97 9.30 -7.36
C TRP A 112 -11.00 8.25 -6.84
N PHE A 113 -11.50 7.24 -6.12
CA PHE A 113 -10.64 6.21 -5.53
C PHE A 113 -10.40 5.03 -6.47
N SER A 114 -11.38 4.58 -7.26
CA SER A 114 -11.18 3.37 -8.07
C SER A 114 -10.16 3.58 -9.18
N GLU A 115 -10.26 4.65 -9.96
CA GLU A 115 -9.41 4.83 -11.14
C GLU A 115 -8.03 5.36 -10.78
N ARG A 116 -7.96 6.40 -9.94
CA ARG A 116 -6.67 6.98 -9.54
C ARG A 116 -5.80 6.01 -8.74
N VAL A 117 -6.38 5.30 -7.77
CA VAL A 117 -5.61 4.33 -6.96
C VAL A 117 -5.18 3.16 -7.83
N ARG A 118 -6.08 2.63 -8.67
CA ARG A 118 -5.77 1.54 -9.59
C ARG A 118 -4.64 1.92 -10.55
N THR A 119 -4.72 3.09 -11.18
CA THR A 119 -3.69 3.56 -12.10
C THR A 119 -2.34 3.74 -11.41
N VAL A 120 -2.31 4.30 -10.20
CA VAL A 120 -1.05 4.44 -9.44
C VAL A 120 -0.46 3.07 -9.11
N VAL A 121 -1.28 2.12 -8.64
CA VAL A 121 -0.82 0.76 -8.32
C VAL A 121 -0.32 0.02 -9.58
N GLU A 122 -1.06 0.09 -10.69
CA GLU A 122 -0.66 -0.53 -11.97
C GLU A 122 0.62 0.10 -12.55
N ASN A 123 0.76 1.43 -12.46
CA ASN A 123 1.96 2.13 -12.90
C ASN A 123 3.17 1.78 -12.03
N SER A 124 3.03 1.78 -10.70
CA SER A 124 4.10 1.35 -9.79
C SER A 124 4.52 -0.11 -10.06
N ALA A 125 3.56 -1.01 -10.26
CA ALA A 125 3.83 -2.41 -10.62
C ALA A 125 4.51 -2.54 -11.99
N THR A 126 4.18 -1.69 -12.96
CA THR A 126 4.82 -1.66 -14.27
C THR A 126 6.27 -1.18 -14.17
N VAL A 127 6.52 -0.09 -13.44
CA VAL A 127 7.87 0.42 -13.17
C VAL A 127 8.72 -0.64 -12.45
N ALA A 128 8.16 -1.29 -11.44
CA ALA A 128 8.78 -2.40 -10.72
C ALA A 128 9.25 -3.52 -11.65
N ARG A 129 8.34 -3.95 -12.54
CA ARG A 129 8.60 -5.05 -13.47
C ARG A 129 9.64 -4.66 -14.50
N SER A 130 9.54 -3.47 -15.08
CA SER A 130 10.55 -2.94 -16.01
C SER A 130 11.92 -2.87 -15.35
N TYR A 131 12.02 -2.41 -14.10
CA TYR A 131 13.28 -2.37 -13.38
C TYR A 131 13.89 -3.77 -13.15
N VAL A 132 13.09 -4.74 -12.71
CA VAL A 132 13.56 -6.13 -12.54
C VAL A 132 14.00 -6.74 -13.86
N THR A 133 13.26 -6.49 -14.95
CA THR A 133 13.62 -6.95 -16.29
C THR A 133 14.92 -6.32 -16.79
N GLU A 134 15.09 -5.01 -16.59
CA GLU A 134 16.31 -4.28 -16.95
C GLU A 134 17.52 -4.83 -16.20
N GLN A 135 17.40 -5.03 -14.88
CA GLN A 135 18.49 -5.59 -14.06
C GLN A 135 18.84 -7.03 -14.46
N THR A 136 17.84 -7.87 -14.74
CA THR A 136 18.09 -9.25 -15.19
C THR A 136 18.75 -9.28 -16.57
N THR A 137 18.36 -8.36 -17.46
CA THR A 137 18.98 -8.20 -18.78
C THR A 137 20.42 -7.72 -18.67
N TYR A 138 20.67 -6.71 -17.82
CA TYR A 138 22.00 -6.17 -17.56
C TYR A 138 22.96 -7.28 -17.06
N ILE A 139 22.54 -8.03 -16.04
CA ILE A 139 23.32 -9.15 -15.50
C ILE A 139 23.64 -10.17 -16.59
N SER A 140 22.65 -10.57 -17.38
CA SER A 140 22.86 -11.56 -18.44
C SER A 140 23.82 -11.08 -19.53
N GLN A 141 23.76 -9.79 -19.88
CA GLN A 141 24.63 -9.18 -20.89
C GLN A 141 26.09 -9.03 -20.43
N HIS A 142 26.34 -8.83 -19.13
CA HIS A 142 27.69 -8.56 -18.61
C HIS A 142 28.35 -9.82 -18.01
N VAL A 143 27.60 -10.66 -17.29
CA VAL A 143 28.15 -11.84 -16.61
C VAL A 143 28.64 -12.91 -17.58
N GLY A 144 27.93 -13.14 -18.69
CA GLY A 144 28.33 -14.13 -19.69
C GLY A 144 29.71 -13.82 -20.31
N PRO A 145 29.90 -12.61 -20.88
CA PRO A 145 31.20 -12.16 -21.38
C PRO A 145 32.28 -12.12 -20.29
N MET A 146 31.97 -11.59 -19.11
CA MET A 146 32.88 -11.56 -17.96
C MET A 146 33.38 -12.97 -17.60
N ALA A 147 32.48 -13.96 -17.53
CA ALA A 147 32.83 -15.35 -17.31
C ALA A 147 33.68 -15.92 -18.44
N GLY A 148 33.41 -15.56 -19.70
CA GLY A 148 34.23 -15.91 -20.85
C GLY A 148 35.68 -15.43 -20.71
N THR A 149 35.85 -14.18 -20.32
CA THR A 149 37.15 -13.55 -20.04
C THR A 149 37.86 -14.23 -18.86
N LEU A 150 37.15 -14.50 -17.76
CA LEU A 150 37.72 -15.23 -16.61
C LEU A 150 38.14 -16.66 -16.98
N ASN A 151 37.38 -17.35 -17.82
CA ASN A 151 37.73 -18.69 -18.28
C ASN A 151 39.04 -18.71 -19.08
N GLN A 152 39.34 -17.67 -19.86
CA GLN A 152 40.61 -17.54 -20.57
C GLN A 152 41.78 -17.27 -19.62
N ALA A 153 41.54 -16.53 -18.54
CA ALA A 153 42.52 -16.21 -17.51
C ALA A 153 42.63 -17.27 -16.39
N ALA A 154 42.01 -18.43 -16.54
CA ALA A 154 42.02 -19.48 -15.53
C ALA A 154 43.42 -19.94 -15.08
N PRO A 155 44.44 -20.07 -15.97
CA PRO A 155 45.80 -20.44 -15.56
C PRO A 155 46.42 -19.42 -14.59
N THR A 156 46.11 -18.13 -14.77
CA THR A 156 46.67 -17.03 -13.96
C THR A 156 46.28 -17.16 -12.49
N LEU A 157 45.12 -17.76 -12.17
CA LEU A 157 44.73 -17.98 -10.78
C LEU A 157 45.70 -18.94 -10.05
N ALA A 158 46.18 -19.97 -10.76
CA ALA A 158 47.12 -20.94 -10.20
C ALA A 158 48.56 -20.40 -10.14
N GLU A 159 48.93 -19.57 -11.13
CA GLU A 159 50.28 -18.96 -11.20
C GLU A 159 50.45 -17.80 -10.22
N SER A 160 49.47 -16.90 -10.15
CA SER A 160 49.51 -15.70 -9.30
C SER A 160 48.09 -15.29 -8.85
N PRO A 161 47.64 -15.78 -7.68
CA PRO A 161 46.35 -15.42 -7.12
C PRO A 161 46.16 -13.91 -6.95
N VAL A 162 47.24 -13.17 -6.65
CA VAL A 162 47.22 -11.72 -6.48
C VAL A 162 46.96 -11.02 -7.82
N ALA A 163 47.64 -11.42 -8.89
CA ALA A 163 47.42 -10.85 -10.22
C ALA A 163 45.99 -11.13 -10.72
N PHE A 164 45.49 -12.34 -10.47
CA PHE A 164 44.10 -12.69 -10.78
C PHE A 164 43.09 -11.85 -10.00
N GLY A 165 43.35 -11.57 -8.71
CA GLY A 165 42.52 -10.67 -7.91
C GLY A 165 42.43 -9.25 -8.49
N HIS A 166 43.56 -8.67 -8.92
CA HIS A 166 43.57 -7.37 -9.58
C HIS A 166 42.84 -7.38 -10.93
N PHE A 167 43.01 -8.45 -11.71
CA PHE A 167 42.28 -8.63 -12.96
C PHE A 167 40.76 -8.73 -12.74
N LEU A 168 40.34 -9.53 -11.76
CA LEU A 168 38.93 -9.66 -11.36
C LEU A 168 38.36 -8.31 -10.91
N LYS A 169 39.15 -7.49 -10.20
CA LYS A 169 38.73 -6.15 -9.78
C LYS A 169 38.52 -5.21 -10.95
N SER A 170 39.47 -5.14 -11.89
CA SER A 170 39.32 -4.32 -13.11
C SER A 170 38.07 -4.75 -13.88
N LEU A 171 37.89 -6.06 -14.04
CA LEU A 171 36.76 -6.61 -14.77
C LEU A 171 35.41 -6.34 -14.07
N ALA A 172 35.37 -6.39 -12.73
CA ALA A 172 34.18 -6.03 -11.97
C ALA A 172 33.84 -4.54 -12.10
N ASP A 173 34.84 -3.66 -12.02
CA ASP A 173 34.68 -2.21 -12.15
C ASP A 173 34.17 -1.83 -13.55
N ASP A 174 34.79 -2.37 -14.60
CA ASP A 174 34.41 -2.11 -16.00
C ASP A 174 32.98 -2.54 -16.32
N ASN A 175 32.45 -3.53 -15.58
CA ASN A 175 31.08 -4.04 -15.72
C ASN A 175 30.13 -3.52 -14.64
N GLY A 176 30.53 -2.51 -13.85
CA GLY A 176 29.67 -1.86 -12.87
C GLY A 176 29.22 -2.74 -11.69
N PHE A 177 29.99 -3.78 -11.36
CA PHE A 177 29.73 -4.64 -10.20
C PHE A 177 30.54 -4.18 -8.99
N SER A 178 29.86 -3.93 -7.87
CA SER A 178 30.52 -3.48 -6.63
C SER A 178 31.29 -4.60 -5.94
N ALA A 179 30.92 -5.86 -6.18
CA ALA A 179 31.74 -6.98 -5.76
C ALA A 179 31.67 -8.14 -6.76
N ALA A 180 32.78 -8.85 -6.90
CA ALA A 180 32.90 -10.08 -7.67
C ALA A 180 33.77 -11.08 -6.90
N TYR A 181 33.35 -12.34 -6.88
CA TYR A 181 34.02 -13.42 -6.20
C TYR A 181 34.08 -14.62 -7.13
N VAL A 182 35.18 -15.36 -7.08
CA VAL A 182 35.24 -16.71 -7.63
C VAL A 182 35.10 -17.65 -6.46
N LEU A 183 34.04 -18.46 -6.47
CA LEU A 183 33.71 -19.40 -5.40
C LEU A 183 33.91 -20.83 -5.87
N ASP A 184 34.31 -21.73 -4.98
CA ASP A 184 34.14 -23.16 -5.20
C ASP A 184 32.70 -23.61 -4.92
N ARG A 185 32.43 -24.91 -5.14
CA ARG A 185 31.11 -25.51 -4.89
C ARG A 185 30.69 -25.51 -3.41
N ASP A 186 31.65 -25.44 -2.49
CA ASP A 186 31.41 -25.35 -1.05
C ASP A 186 31.17 -23.89 -0.60
N GLY A 187 31.24 -22.93 -1.53
CA GLY A 187 31.08 -21.50 -1.25
C GLY A 187 32.34 -20.82 -0.71
N ARG A 188 33.50 -21.48 -0.78
CA ARG A 188 34.79 -20.89 -0.38
C ARG A 188 35.28 -19.95 -1.46
N ILE A 189 35.87 -18.84 -1.03
CA ILE A 189 36.36 -17.78 -1.93
C ILE A 189 37.75 -18.16 -2.45
N LEU A 190 37.84 -18.39 -3.75
CA LEU A 190 39.09 -18.60 -4.49
C LEU A 190 39.74 -17.28 -4.92
N ALA A 191 38.91 -16.29 -5.28
CA ALA A 191 39.35 -14.93 -5.60
C ALA A 191 38.26 -13.92 -5.20
N ARG A 192 38.68 -12.70 -4.86
CA ARG A 192 37.82 -11.63 -4.36
C ARG A 192 38.19 -10.30 -5.00
N ALA A 193 37.16 -9.56 -5.38
CA ALA A 193 37.22 -8.17 -5.77
C ALA A 193 36.03 -7.43 -5.13
N GLU A 194 36.31 -6.43 -4.33
CA GLU A 194 35.31 -5.60 -3.64
C GLU A 194 35.66 -4.13 -3.85
N SER A 195 34.67 -3.30 -4.20
CA SER A 195 34.78 -1.84 -4.16
C SER A 195 34.56 -1.31 -2.75
N ASP A 196 34.85 -0.02 -2.52
CA ASP A 196 34.58 0.64 -1.24
C ASP A 196 33.08 0.66 -0.87
N THR A 197 32.21 0.49 -1.88
CA THR A 197 30.75 0.43 -1.77
C THR A 197 30.20 -1.00 -1.80
N ALA A 198 31.07 -2.00 -1.73
CA ALA A 198 30.68 -3.40 -1.78
C ALA A 198 29.80 -3.78 -0.58
N PRO A 199 28.68 -4.49 -0.82
CA PRO A 199 27.91 -5.07 0.27
C PRO A 199 28.71 -6.21 0.94
N PRO A 200 28.39 -6.54 2.20
CA PRO A 200 28.99 -7.69 2.87
C PRO A 200 28.82 -8.97 2.06
N PHE A 201 29.88 -9.79 2.02
CA PHE A 201 29.81 -11.11 1.41
C PHE A 201 28.80 -11.98 2.16
N LEU A 202 27.87 -12.58 1.41
CA LEU A 202 26.93 -13.56 1.89
C LEU A 202 27.07 -14.80 1.01
N ALA A 203 27.35 -15.95 1.62
CA ALA A 203 27.52 -17.19 0.87
C ALA A 203 26.20 -17.56 0.17
N PRO A 204 26.22 -17.92 -1.13
CA PRO A 204 25.02 -18.42 -1.79
C PRO A 204 24.51 -19.70 -1.12
N PRO A 205 23.18 -19.91 -1.02
CA PRO A 205 22.63 -21.13 -0.49
C PRO A 205 22.95 -22.30 -1.43
N PRO A 206 23.11 -23.53 -0.90
CA PRO A 206 23.46 -24.70 -1.69
C PRO A 206 22.54 -24.97 -2.89
N SER A 207 21.27 -24.57 -2.80
CA SER A 207 20.29 -24.67 -3.88
C SER A 207 20.63 -23.82 -5.11
N SER A 208 21.43 -22.76 -4.95
CA SER A 208 21.90 -21.88 -6.03
C SER A 208 22.83 -22.59 -6.98
N PHE A 209 23.86 -23.25 -6.43
CA PHE A 209 24.88 -23.94 -7.21
C PHE A 209 24.27 -25.02 -8.12
N ARG A 210 23.33 -25.81 -7.58
CA ARG A 210 22.62 -26.85 -8.35
C ARG A 210 21.81 -26.29 -9.53
N ARG A 211 21.22 -25.09 -9.40
CA ARG A 211 20.47 -24.45 -10.50
C ARG A 211 21.40 -23.87 -11.56
N THR A 212 22.58 -23.40 -11.16
CA THR A 212 23.58 -22.88 -12.09
C THR A 212 24.30 -24.00 -12.86
N ASP A 213 24.35 -25.22 -12.31
CA ASP A 213 24.92 -26.40 -12.99
C ASP A 213 24.21 -26.75 -14.30
N THR A 214 22.91 -26.46 -14.41
CA THR A 214 22.10 -26.64 -15.63
C THR A 214 22.38 -25.62 -16.74
N GLY A 215 23.30 -24.67 -16.52
CA GLY A 215 23.69 -23.65 -17.52
C GLY A 215 22.87 -22.36 -17.47
N ASP A 216 21.88 -22.28 -16.58
CA ASP A 216 21.10 -21.07 -16.36
C ASP A 216 21.81 -20.10 -15.42
N ILE A 217 21.89 -18.84 -15.84
CA ILE A 217 22.31 -17.74 -14.97
C ILE A 217 21.29 -17.66 -13.84
N THR A 218 21.69 -18.02 -12.64
CA THR A 218 20.78 -17.97 -11.50
C THR A 218 20.91 -16.59 -10.87
N SER A 219 20.12 -15.63 -11.34
CA SER A 219 19.90 -14.38 -10.61
C SER A 219 19.01 -14.67 -9.40
N GLN A 220 19.49 -14.31 -8.21
CA GLN A 220 18.70 -14.46 -6.99
C GLN A 220 18.62 -13.13 -6.30
N ARG A 221 17.39 -12.69 -6.04
CA ARG A 221 17.14 -11.70 -5.01
C ARG A 221 17.34 -12.41 -3.68
N PHE A 222 18.43 -12.11 -3.01
CA PHE A 222 18.62 -12.56 -1.65
C PHE A 222 17.72 -11.71 -0.75
N VAL A 223 17.18 -12.38 0.27
CA VAL A 223 16.15 -11.90 1.17
C VAL A 223 16.47 -10.50 1.71
N ASP A 224 15.49 -9.59 1.61
CA ASP A 224 15.37 -8.31 2.32
C ASP A 224 16.42 -7.20 2.11
N GLU A 225 17.24 -7.22 1.05
CA GLU A 225 18.16 -6.12 0.76
C GLU A 225 18.00 -5.56 -0.67
N ASP A 226 18.14 -4.24 -0.82
CA ASP A 226 18.27 -3.47 -2.07
C ASP A 226 19.54 -3.91 -2.84
N LEU A 227 19.60 -5.17 -3.26
CA LEU A 227 20.79 -5.78 -3.81
C LEU A 227 20.47 -6.88 -4.83
N PHE A 228 21.13 -6.84 -5.99
CA PHE A 228 21.17 -7.95 -6.92
C PHE A 228 22.44 -8.75 -6.74
N ARG A 229 22.30 -10.08 -6.58
CA ARG A 229 23.41 -11.02 -6.65
C ARG A 229 23.13 -12.05 -7.74
N ALA A 230 24.16 -12.43 -8.47
CA ALA A 230 24.05 -13.47 -9.49
C ALA A 230 25.17 -14.48 -9.34
N LEU A 231 24.86 -15.73 -9.67
CA LEU A 231 25.79 -16.84 -9.68
C LEU A 231 25.87 -17.41 -11.10
N TYR A 232 27.08 -17.62 -11.58
CA TYR A 232 27.35 -18.14 -12.92
C TYR A 232 28.48 -19.16 -12.90
N ARG A 233 28.32 -20.29 -13.58
CA ARG A 233 29.34 -21.36 -13.58
C ARG A 233 30.49 -21.01 -14.52
N LEU A 234 31.72 -21.08 -14.02
CA LEU A 234 32.92 -20.94 -14.84
C LEU A 234 33.29 -22.31 -15.43
N LYS A 235 33.56 -22.36 -16.74
CA LYS A 235 33.78 -23.61 -17.48
C LYS A 235 35.23 -24.09 -17.43
N ALA A 236 36.18 -23.16 -17.32
CA ALA A 236 37.61 -23.46 -17.32
C ALA A 236 38.18 -23.72 -15.92
N PHE A 237 37.35 -23.62 -14.88
CA PHE A 237 37.73 -23.86 -13.49
C PHE A 237 37.06 -25.14 -12.98
N PRO A 238 37.73 -25.96 -12.16
CA PRO A 238 37.10 -27.13 -11.55
C PRO A 238 36.05 -26.68 -10.53
N ASP A 239 34.78 -26.89 -10.86
CA ASP A 239 33.62 -26.58 -9.99
C ASP A 239 33.65 -25.19 -9.34
N ALA A 240 34.03 -24.17 -10.13
CA ALA A 240 34.02 -22.78 -9.67
C ALA A 240 32.90 -21.95 -10.31
N TYR A 241 32.50 -20.92 -9.57
CA TYR A 241 31.38 -20.05 -9.92
C TYR A 241 31.78 -18.59 -9.73
N LEU A 242 31.43 -17.76 -10.72
CA LEU A 242 31.46 -16.31 -10.59
C LEU A 242 30.23 -15.87 -9.81
N TYR A 243 30.46 -15.22 -8.69
CA TYR A 243 29.46 -14.62 -7.84
C TYR A 243 29.63 -13.11 -7.84
N ILE A 244 28.64 -12.38 -8.33
CA ILE A 244 28.68 -10.92 -8.41
C ILE A 244 27.60 -10.29 -7.53
N ALA A 245 27.87 -9.10 -7.03
CA ALA A 245 26.92 -8.29 -6.28
C ALA A 245 26.90 -6.85 -6.78
N ARG A 246 25.68 -6.31 -6.92
CA ARG A 246 25.43 -4.92 -7.28
C ARG A 246 24.33 -4.34 -6.37
N PRO A 247 24.59 -3.22 -5.66
CA PRO A 247 23.57 -2.52 -4.92
C PRO A 247 22.55 -1.89 -5.86
N ILE A 248 21.30 -1.89 -5.41
CA ILE A 248 20.18 -1.18 -6.03
C ILE A 248 20.14 0.22 -5.41
N ASP A 249 19.80 1.22 -6.22
CA ASP A 249 19.58 2.57 -5.70
C ASP A 249 18.48 2.56 -4.64
N LYS A 250 18.80 3.13 -3.48
CA LYS A 250 17.91 3.12 -2.31
C LYS A 250 16.53 3.64 -2.66
N GLY A 251 15.51 2.90 -2.26
CA GLY A 251 14.12 3.31 -2.38
C GLY A 251 13.38 2.71 -3.58
N ILE A 252 14.04 2.02 -4.50
CA ILE A 252 13.32 1.36 -5.61
C ILE A 252 12.52 0.15 -5.11
N LEU A 253 13.05 -0.66 -4.18
CA LEU A 253 12.29 -1.79 -3.61
C LEU A 253 11.36 -1.37 -2.47
N ALA A 254 11.64 -0.26 -1.78
CA ALA A 254 10.78 0.24 -0.70
C ALA A 254 9.41 0.76 -1.18
N HIS A 255 9.27 1.01 -2.49
CA HIS A 255 8.02 1.45 -3.12
C HIS A 255 7.32 0.32 -3.91
N LEU A 256 7.75 -0.94 -3.74
CA LEU A 256 7.10 -2.15 -4.26
C LEU A 256 6.20 -2.81 -3.21
#